data_AF-A0A9R0SV45-F1
#
_entry.id   AF-A0A9R0SV45-F1
#
_cell.length_a   1.000
_cell.length_b   1.000
_cell.length_c   1.000
_cell.angle_alpha   90.00
_cell.angle_beta   90.00
_cell.angle_gamma   90.00
#
_symmetry.space_group_name_H-M   'P 1'
#
loop_
_entity.id
_entity.type
_entity.pdbx_description
1 polymer ?
#
loop_
_entity_poly.entity_id
_entity_poly.type
_entity_poly.pdbx_seq_one_letter_code
_entity_poly.pdbx_strand_id
1 'polypeptide(L)'
;MEGRPRGGGGGGRTAMDYSLAALKLLASQLAGSTTAPSSEGSSPAQMLFGIRFQRAWIQGVVVRADYSVGDGRLFVDDGSCVTELMLRPEDAKGQPWRPGMYVLIIGAYIAPQSTESLPMVKVHKIVDLSAQPDCEAMWYMEVAEAYNFFYKADASGAGSPP
;
A
#
# COMPACT_ATOMS: atom_id res chain seq x y z
N MET A 1 -45.28 26.06 -4.31
CA MET A 1 -44.12 26.47 -3.49
C MET A 1 -43.12 25.32 -3.53
N GLU A 2 -42.30 25.29 -4.58
CA GLU A 2 -41.12 24.43 -4.64
C GLU A 2 -39.99 25.05 -3.79
N GLY A 3 -39.17 24.22 -3.15
CA GLY A 3 -37.86 24.66 -2.69
C GLY A 3 -37.22 23.90 -1.53
N ARG A 4 -36.42 22.90 -1.89
CA ARG A 4 -35.20 22.36 -1.24
C ARG A 4 -35.32 21.32 -0.10
N PRO A 5 -34.78 20.11 -0.30
CA PRO A 5 -34.12 19.35 0.76
C PRO A 5 -32.77 20.00 1.09
N ARG A 6 -32.48 20.15 2.38
CA ARG A 6 -31.21 20.64 2.89
C ARG A 6 -30.12 19.57 2.73
N GLY A 7 -29.03 19.97 2.07
CA GLY A 7 -27.66 19.66 2.47
C GLY A 7 -27.22 18.21 2.36
N GLY A 8 -26.75 17.84 1.17
CA GLY A 8 -25.63 16.91 1.07
C GLY A 8 -24.32 17.61 1.45
N GLY A 9 -23.32 16.83 1.85
CA GLY A 9 -21.91 17.24 1.88
C GLY A 9 -21.23 16.98 3.21
N GLY A 10 -20.29 16.02 3.22
CA GLY A 10 -19.41 15.85 4.37
C GLY A 10 -18.68 14.52 4.50
N GLY A 11 -18.71 13.62 3.50
CA GLY A 11 -17.74 12.53 3.42
C GLY A 11 -16.37 13.11 3.08
N GLY A 12 -15.74 13.79 4.04
CA GLY A 12 -14.40 14.32 3.88
C GLY A 12 -13.48 13.17 3.56
N ARG A 13 -12.94 13.15 2.33
CA ARG A 13 -11.70 12.42 2.05
C ARG A 13 -10.70 12.92 3.10
N THR A 14 -10.40 12.10 4.09
CA THR A 14 -9.29 12.37 4.99
C THR A 14 -8.06 12.48 4.10
N ALA A 15 -7.49 13.69 4.02
CA ALA A 15 -6.33 13.93 3.19
C ALA A 15 -5.17 13.05 3.72
N MET A 16 -4.47 12.36 2.81
CA MET A 16 -3.30 11.58 3.18
C MET A 16 -2.21 12.51 3.73
N ASP A 17 -1.58 12.07 4.80
CA ASP A 17 -0.43 12.75 5.39
C ASP A 17 0.87 12.27 4.71
N TYR A 18 1.43 13.12 3.87
CA TYR A 18 2.68 12.85 3.17
C TYR A 18 3.92 13.02 4.04
N SER A 19 3.79 13.54 5.26
CA SER A 19 4.89 13.56 6.24
C SER A 19 5.13 12.19 6.88
N LEU A 20 4.14 11.30 6.89
CA LEU A 20 4.30 9.93 7.38
C LEU A 20 5.14 9.08 6.43
N ALA A 21 5.82 8.08 7.00
CA ALA A 21 6.68 7.18 6.26
C ALA A 21 5.93 6.39 5.17
N ALA A 22 6.63 6.09 4.09
CA ALA A 22 6.25 5.09 3.10
C ALA A 22 7.18 3.88 3.25
N LEU A 23 6.69 2.80 3.85
CA LEU A 23 7.55 1.69 4.26
C LEU A 23 7.80 0.73 3.10
N LYS A 24 9.06 0.33 2.90
CA LYS A 24 9.42 -0.85 2.09
C LYS A 24 9.14 -2.11 2.89
N LEU A 25 8.23 -2.97 2.42
CA LEU A 25 7.76 -4.13 3.17
C LEU A 25 7.51 -5.33 2.24
N LEU A 26 7.64 -6.53 2.80
CA LEU A 26 6.98 -7.70 2.24
C LEU A 26 5.48 -7.69 2.59
N ALA A 27 4.65 -8.28 1.74
CA ALA A 27 3.19 -8.33 1.86
C ALA A 27 2.74 -9.00 3.17
N SER A 28 3.45 -10.04 3.62
CA SER A 28 3.19 -10.68 4.92
C SER A 28 3.42 -9.73 6.11
N GLN A 29 4.45 -8.89 6.06
CA GLN A 29 4.71 -7.87 7.09
C GLN A 29 3.62 -6.80 7.06
N LEU A 30 3.21 -6.37 5.86
CA LEU A 30 2.14 -5.42 5.68
C LEU A 30 0.80 -5.94 6.25
N ALA A 31 0.48 -7.22 6.00
CA ALA A 31 -0.70 -7.88 6.56
C ALA A 31 -0.69 -7.93 8.10
N GLY A 32 0.48 -7.97 8.73
CA GLY A 32 0.65 -7.92 10.19
C GLY A 32 0.51 -6.53 10.82
N SER A 33 0.24 -5.49 10.03
CA SER A 33 0.09 -4.11 10.54
C SER A 33 -1.17 -3.94 11.37
N THR A 34 -1.14 -3.04 12.34
CA THR A 34 -2.29 -2.73 13.20
C THR A 34 -2.78 -1.30 12.99
N THR A 35 -4.01 -0.99 13.37
CA THR A 35 -4.50 0.39 13.33
C THR A 35 -3.74 1.25 14.34
N ALA A 36 -3.16 2.37 13.88
CA ALA A 36 -2.45 3.27 14.76
C ALA A 36 -3.43 4.03 15.67
N PRO A 37 -3.06 4.35 16.92
CA PRO A 37 -3.89 5.16 17.81
C PRO A 37 -4.26 6.49 17.15
N SER A 38 -5.53 6.88 17.22
CA SER A 38 -6.02 8.15 16.68
C SER A 38 -6.01 9.24 17.76
N SER A 39 -5.39 10.38 17.49
CA SER A 39 -5.60 11.64 18.22
C SER A 39 -6.55 12.53 17.44
N GLU A 40 -7.23 13.47 18.12
CA GLU A 40 -8.04 14.48 17.44
C GLU A 40 -7.24 15.19 16.34
N GLY A 41 -7.82 15.28 15.14
CA GLY A 41 -7.19 15.91 13.97
C GLY A 41 -6.20 15.02 13.19
N SER A 42 -5.86 13.81 13.66
CA SER A 42 -4.95 12.91 12.94
C SER A 42 -5.67 12.13 11.83
N SER A 43 -5.03 12.01 10.67
CA SER A 43 -5.53 11.15 9.59
C SER A 43 -5.38 9.66 9.96
N PRO A 44 -6.31 8.78 9.53
CA PRO A 44 -6.22 7.35 9.80
C PRO A 44 -4.91 6.76 9.28
N ALA A 45 -4.21 6.00 10.10
CA ALA A 45 -2.92 5.41 9.75
C ALA A 45 -2.79 4.02 10.34
N GLN A 46 -1.78 3.29 9.88
CA GLN A 46 -1.41 1.99 10.44
C GLN A 46 -0.10 2.11 11.22
N MET A 47 0.16 1.12 12.05
CA MET A 47 1.34 1.00 12.86
C MET A 47 1.98 -0.37 12.63
N LEU A 48 3.27 -0.35 12.33
CA LEU A 48 4.10 -1.55 12.20
C LEU A 48 5.51 -1.19 12.68
N PHE A 49 6.12 -2.08 13.47
CA PHE A 49 7.46 -1.84 14.06
C PHE A 49 7.57 -0.52 14.86
N GLY A 50 6.47 -0.06 15.48
CA GLY A 50 6.43 1.23 16.19
C GLY A 50 6.28 2.46 15.27
N ILE A 51 6.29 2.27 13.95
CA ILE A 51 6.24 3.35 12.96
C ILE A 51 4.80 3.56 12.50
N ARG A 52 4.35 4.83 12.56
CA ARG A 52 3.08 5.25 11.96
C ARG A 52 3.25 5.48 10.46
N PHE A 53 2.44 4.81 9.65
CA PHE A 53 2.51 4.91 8.19
C PHE A 53 1.14 4.87 7.52
N GLN A 54 1.09 5.37 6.29
CA GLN A 54 -0.10 5.31 5.43
C GLN A 54 0.20 4.72 4.05
N ARG A 55 1.47 4.70 3.66
CA ARG A 55 1.91 4.24 2.34
C ARG A 55 2.87 3.08 2.47
N ALA A 56 2.82 2.18 1.49
CA ALA A 56 3.75 1.07 1.38
C ALA A 56 4.42 1.08 0.00
N TRP A 57 5.66 0.61 -0.04
CA TRP A 57 6.39 0.16 -1.22
C TRP A 57 6.44 -1.36 -1.18
N ILE A 58 6.02 -1.97 -2.29
CA ILE A 58 5.96 -3.42 -2.47
C ILE A 58 6.47 -3.72 -3.88
N GLN A 59 7.12 -4.86 -4.08
CA GLN A 59 7.37 -5.41 -5.40
C GLN A 59 6.92 -6.87 -5.44
N GLY A 60 6.56 -7.36 -6.62
CA GLY A 60 6.16 -8.76 -6.79
C GLY A 60 5.65 -9.06 -8.19
N VAL A 61 5.25 -10.30 -8.40
CA VAL A 61 4.69 -10.80 -9.66
C VAL A 61 3.18 -10.63 -9.66
N VAL A 62 2.62 -10.02 -10.71
CA VAL A 62 1.17 -10.05 -10.96
C VAL A 62 0.76 -11.52 -11.16
N VAL A 63 -0.17 -12.01 -10.35
CA VAL A 63 -0.72 -13.37 -10.46
C VAL A 63 -2.14 -13.39 -11.02
N ARG A 64 -2.89 -12.29 -10.86
CA ARG A 64 -4.25 -12.11 -11.40
C ARG A 64 -4.49 -10.65 -11.72
N ALA A 65 -5.22 -10.39 -12.80
CA ALA A 65 -5.71 -9.08 -13.18
C ALA A 65 -7.20 -9.16 -13.49
N ASP A 66 -8.01 -8.34 -12.82
CA ASP A 66 -9.46 -8.24 -13.01
C ASP A 66 -9.83 -6.80 -13.38
N TYR A 67 -10.10 -6.58 -14.65
CA TYR A 67 -10.54 -5.29 -15.19
C TYR A 67 -12.06 -5.17 -15.29
N SER A 68 -12.82 -6.18 -14.85
CA SER A 68 -14.28 -6.16 -14.89
C SER A 68 -14.91 -5.34 -13.74
N VAL A 69 -14.11 -5.04 -12.70
CA VAL A 69 -14.55 -4.36 -11.47
C VAL A 69 -13.91 -2.98 -11.33
N GLY A 70 -14.74 -1.92 -11.30
CA GLY A 70 -14.31 -0.55 -11.01
C GLY A 70 -13.21 -0.05 -11.95
N ASP A 71 -12.15 0.53 -11.38
CA ASP A 71 -10.97 1.01 -12.10
C ASP A 71 -9.94 -0.11 -12.37
N GLY A 72 -10.26 -1.36 -12.06
CA GLY A 72 -9.38 -2.52 -12.21
C GLY A 72 -8.66 -2.92 -10.92
N ARG A 73 -8.49 -4.24 -10.75
CA ARG A 73 -7.79 -4.85 -9.63
C ARG A 73 -6.67 -5.75 -10.09
N LEU A 74 -5.53 -5.69 -9.41
CA LEU A 74 -4.43 -6.64 -9.61
C LEU A 74 -4.17 -7.38 -8.31
N PHE A 75 -3.62 -8.58 -8.43
CA PHE A 75 -3.15 -9.37 -7.30
C PHE A 75 -1.69 -9.64 -7.54
N VAL A 76 -0.85 -9.26 -6.59
CA VAL A 76 0.61 -9.32 -6.70
C VAL A 76 1.15 -10.20 -5.59
N ASP A 77 1.93 -11.20 -5.96
CA ASP A 77 2.62 -12.10 -5.04
C ASP A 77 4.09 -11.72 -4.96
N ASP A 78 4.58 -11.46 -3.76
CA ASP A 78 6.00 -11.17 -3.51
C ASP A 78 6.78 -12.37 -3.00
N GLY A 79 6.16 -13.55 -2.92
CA GLY A 79 6.72 -14.78 -2.33
C GLY A 79 6.41 -14.96 -0.84
N SER A 80 5.88 -13.92 -0.18
CA SER A 80 5.49 -13.96 1.23
C SER A 80 3.97 -13.93 1.44
N CYS A 81 3.22 -13.20 0.60
CA CYS A 81 1.77 -13.12 0.61
C CYS A 81 1.27 -12.43 -0.68
N VAL A 82 0.00 -12.64 -1.03
CA VAL A 82 -0.65 -11.92 -2.13
C VAL A 82 -1.25 -10.60 -1.64
N THR A 83 -0.91 -9.51 -2.32
CA THR A 83 -1.49 -8.18 -2.10
C THR A 83 -2.53 -7.85 -3.17
N GLU A 84 -3.71 -7.41 -2.75
CA GLU A 84 -4.74 -6.86 -3.63
C GLU A 84 -4.44 -5.38 -3.94
N LEU A 85 -4.44 -5.01 -5.20
CA LEU A 85 -4.22 -3.65 -5.67
C LEU A 85 -5.51 -3.08 -6.25
N MET A 86 -5.88 -1.88 -5.82
CA MET A 86 -6.87 -1.05 -6.50
C MET A 86 -6.14 -0.06 -7.40
N LEU A 87 -6.32 -0.21 -8.71
CA LEU A 87 -5.70 0.68 -9.70
C LEU A 87 -6.37 2.05 -9.71
N ARG A 88 -5.63 3.03 -10.23
CA ARG A 88 -6.22 4.31 -10.65
C ARG A 88 -6.70 4.19 -12.10
N PRO A 89 -7.70 4.98 -12.51
CA PRO A 89 -8.19 4.98 -13.89
C PRO A 89 -7.07 5.16 -14.94
N GLU A 90 -6.07 5.99 -14.65
CA GLU A 90 -4.93 6.20 -15.53
C GLU A 90 -4.03 4.96 -15.66
N ASP A 91 -3.78 4.26 -14.56
CA ASP A 91 -2.94 3.06 -14.52
C ASP A 91 -3.62 1.87 -15.22
N ALA A 92 -4.95 1.86 -15.27
CA ALA A 92 -5.74 0.84 -15.96
C ALA A 92 -5.90 1.07 -17.47
N LYS A 93 -5.74 2.31 -17.94
CA LYS A 93 -5.91 2.68 -19.36
C LYS A 93 -4.63 2.55 -20.21
N GLY A 94 -3.45 2.62 -19.59
CA GLY A 94 -2.17 2.76 -20.30
C GLY A 94 -1.57 1.46 -20.84
N GLN A 95 -1.57 0.38 -20.06
CA GLN A 95 -1.01 -0.92 -20.41
C GLN A 95 -1.80 -2.04 -19.71
N PRO A 96 -2.11 -3.16 -20.37
CA PRO A 96 -2.69 -4.30 -19.68
C PRO A 96 -1.62 -4.97 -18.80
N TRP A 97 -1.65 -4.69 -17.50
CA TRP A 97 -0.98 -5.50 -16.49
C TRP A 97 -1.52 -6.92 -16.59
N ARG A 98 -0.62 -7.89 -16.76
CA ARG A 98 -0.97 -9.30 -16.99
C ARG A 98 -0.19 -10.20 -16.04
N PRO A 99 -0.71 -11.40 -15.75
CA PRO A 99 0.01 -12.38 -14.97
C PRO A 99 1.44 -12.61 -15.50
N GLY A 100 2.40 -12.73 -14.58
CA GLY A 100 3.83 -12.90 -14.86
C GLY A 100 4.63 -11.59 -14.96
N MET A 101 3.98 -10.42 -14.91
CA MET A 101 4.71 -9.14 -14.85
C MET A 101 5.30 -8.91 -13.46
N TYR A 102 6.57 -8.53 -13.38
CA TYR A 102 7.20 -8.11 -12.14
C TYR A 102 7.04 -6.60 -11.99
N VAL A 103 6.44 -6.14 -10.90
CA VAL A 103 6.02 -4.75 -10.75
C VAL A 103 6.47 -4.17 -9.42
N LEU A 104 6.80 -2.87 -9.42
CA LEU A 104 6.93 -2.06 -8.20
C LEU A 104 5.68 -1.24 -7.98
N ILE A 105 5.21 -1.20 -6.74
CA ILE A 105 4.00 -0.50 -6.33
C ILE A 105 4.31 0.46 -5.18
N ILE A 106 3.79 1.68 -5.31
CA ILE A 106 3.69 2.66 -4.23
C ILE A 106 2.23 3.00 -4.06
N GLY A 107 1.69 2.90 -2.85
CA GLY A 107 0.28 3.21 -2.65
C GLY A 107 -0.16 3.32 -1.20
N ALA A 108 -1.41 3.75 -1.01
CA ALA A 108 -2.07 3.82 0.28
C ALA A 108 -2.45 2.42 0.77
N TYR A 109 -2.08 2.06 1.99
CA TYR A 109 -2.53 0.80 2.57
C TYR A 109 -3.95 0.95 3.13
N ILE A 110 -4.88 0.13 2.60
CA ILE A 110 -6.32 0.21 2.83
C ILE A 110 -6.94 -1.18 3.12
N ALA A 111 -6.19 -2.10 3.74
CA ALA A 111 -6.65 -3.46 4.06
C ALA A 111 -8.05 -3.58 4.70
N PRO A 112 -8.53 -2.65 5.55
CA PRO A 112 -9.90 -2.71 6.07
C PRO A 112 -11.00 -2.69 4.99
N GLN A 113 -10.66 -2.38 3.72
CA GLN A 113 -11.58 -2.36 2.58
C GLN A 113 -11.50 -3.65 1.73
N SER A 114 -10.59 -4.57 2.05
CA SER A 114 -10.43 -5.84 1.32
C SER A 114 -11.60 -6.78 1.58
N THR A 115 -12.11 -7.42 0.52
CA THR A 115 -13.15 -8.45 0.62
C THR A 115 -12.58 -9.86 0.68
N GLU A 116 -11.30 -10.05 0.33
CA GLU A 116 -10.63 -11.36 0.30
C GLU A 116 -9.73 -11.59 1.53
N SER A 117 -9.79 -10.71 2.53
CA SER A 117 -8.90 -10.73 3.72
C SER A 117 -7.40 -10.68 3.36
N LEU A 118 -7.08 -10.10 2.22
CA LEU A 118 -5.71 -9.86 1.75
C LEU A 118 -5.26 -8.45 2.12
N PRO A 119 -3.95 -8.21 2.33
CA PRO A 119 -3.43 -6.85 2.37
C PRO A 119 -3.84 -6.11 1.09
N MET A 120 -4.37 -4.90 1.23
CA MET A 120 -4.91 -4.15 0.10
C MET A 120 -4.27 -2.77 -0.03
N VAL A 121 -3.83 -2.42 -1.24
CA VAL A 121 -3.18 -1.15 -1.54
C VAL A 121 -3.91 -0.41 -2.64
N LYS A 122 -4.23 0.86 -2.42
CA LYS A 122 -4.67 1.78 -3.47
C LYS A 122 -3.45 2.40 -4.14
N VAL A 123 -3.26 2.10 -5.42
CA VAL A 123 -2.05 2.47 -6.17
C VAL A 123 -1.95 4.00 -6.31
N HIS A 124 -0.76 4.53 -6.05
CA HIS A 124 -0.35 5.89 -6.42
C HIS A 124 0.64 5.87 -7.58
N LYS A 125 1.47 4.81 -7.66
CA LYS A 125 2.40 4.56 -8.75
C LYS A 125 2.59 3.06 -8.89
N ILE A 126 2.60 2.58 -10.13
CA ILE A 126 2.98 1.22 -10.49
C ILE A 126 4.00 1.29 -11.64
N VAL A 127 5.01 0.42 -11.62
CA VAL A 127 6.09 0.40 -12.60
C VAL A 127 6.35 -1.03 -13.04
N ASP A 128 6.42 -1.26 -14.35
CA ASP A 128 6.85 -2.53 -14.92
C ASP A 128 8.38 -2.67 -14.79
N LEU A 129 8.80 -3.71 -14.09
CA LEU A 129 10.19 -4.09 -13.87
C LEU A 129 10.53 -5.44 -14.53
N SER A 130 9.65 -6.01 -15.36
CA SER A 130 9.86 -7.32 -15.99
C SER A 130 11.13 -7.43 -16.83
N ALA A 131 11.67 -6.31 -17.33
CA ALA A 131 12.91 -6.29 -18.10
C ALA A 131 14.18 -6.33 -17.23
N GLN A 132 14.05 -6.29 -15.90
CA GLN A 132 15.16 -6.21 -14.95
C GLN A 132 15.14 -7.44 -14.02
N PRO A 133 15.80 -8.55 -14.41
CA PRO A 133 15.69 -9.83 -13.70
C PRO A 133 16.24 -9.80 -12.27
N ASP A 134 17.17 -8.89 -11.97
CA ASP A 134 17.80 -8.79 -10.65
C ASP A 134 16.95 -7.99 -9.64
N CYS A 135 15.89 -7.30 -10.08
CA CYS A 135 15.06 -6.46 -9.21
C CYS A 135 14.43 -7.24 -8.07
N GLU A 136 14.05 -8.51 -8.29
CA GLU A 136 13.46 -9.33 -7.25
C GLU A 136 14.43 -9.61 -6.10
N ALA A 137 15.63 -10.10 -6.43
CA ALA A 137 16.67 -10.34 -5.43
C ALA A 137 17.06 -9.05 -4.71
N MET A 138 17.20 -7.95 -5.44
CA MET A 138 17.47 -6.64 -4.86
C MET A 138 16.35 -6.16 -3.94
N TRP A 139 15.09 -6.43 -4.27
CA TRP A 139 13.96 -6.04 -3.43
C TRP A 139 14.04 -6.68 -2.03
N TYR A 140 14.33 -7.97 -1.95
CA TYR A 140 14.53 -8.66 -0.67
C TYR A 140 15.67 -8.03 0.15
N MET A 141 16.77 -7.67 -0.50
CA MET A 141 17.89 -6.99 0.15
C MET A 141 17.50 -5.59 0.64
N GLU A 142 16.77 -4.82 -0.16
CA GLU A 142 16.26 -3.48 0.22
C GLU A 142 15.31 -3.54 1.42
N VAL A 143 14.43 -4.54 1.48
CA VAL A 143 13.53 -4.71 2.64
C VAL A 143 14.32 -5.11 3.88
N ALA A 144 15.30 -6.01 3.76
CA ALA A 144 16.16 -6.40 4.87
C ALA A 144 17.02 -5.23 5.37
N GLU A 145 17.55 -4.41 4.46
CA GLU A 145 18.28 -3.19 4.76
C GLU A 145 17.38 -2.19 5.51
N ALA A 146 16.18 -1.91 4.98
CA ALA A 146 15.23 -1.01 5.61
C ALA A 146 14.82 -1.48 7.01
N TYR A 147 14.62 -2.80 7.18
CA TYR A 147 14.32 -3.37 8.48
C TYR A 147 15.45 -3.13 9.48
N ASN A 148 16.69 -3.41 9.11
CA ASN A 148 17.82 -3.27 10.02
C ASN A 148 18.14 -1.82 10.38
N PHE A 149 18.02 -0.89 9.44
CA PHE A 149 18.36 0.52 9.68
C PHE A 149 17.23 1.35 10.28
N PHE A 150 15.98 1.08 9.90
CA PHE A 150 14.85 1.95 10.28
C PHE A 150 13.84 1.26 11.19
N TYR A 151 13.56 -0.03 11.00
CA TYR A 151 12.41 -0.65 11.69
C TYR A 151 12.80 -1.34 12.99
N LYS A 152 14.02 -1.91 13.07
CA LYS A 152 14.48 -2.68 14.22
C LYS A 152 14.65 -1.84 15.49
N ALA A 153 15.16 -0.61 15.35
CA ALA A 153 15.33 0.31 16.48
C ALA A 153 13.97 0.69 17.08
N ASP A 154 13.03 1.11 16.23
CA ASP A 154 11.68 1.52 16.63
C ASP A 154 10.87 0.34 17.23
N ALA A 155 11.03 -0.87 16.69
CA ALA A 155 10.39 -2.08 17.22
C ALA A 155 10.88 -2.46 18.63
N SER A 156 12.11 -2.08 18.99
CA SER A 156 12.69 -2.37 20.31
C SER A 156 12.31 -1.35 21.39
N GLY A 157 11.60 -0.27 21.03
CA GLY A 157 11.33 0.85 21.92
C GLY A 157 12.58 1.63 22.33
N ALA A 158 13.73 1.31 21.75
CA ALA A 158 15.01 1.93 22.02
C ALA A 158 15.39 2.85 20.86
N GLY A 159 14.90 4.10 20.93
CA GLY A 159 15.55 5.20 20.22
C GLY A 159 14.62 6.24 19.64
N SER A 160 14.61 7.41 20.25
CA SER A 160 14.80 8.61 19.42
C SER A 160 16.27 8.61 18.96
N PRO A 161 16.56 8.91 17.68
CA PRO A 161 17.93 9.14 17.25
C PRO A 161 18.46 10.48 17.82
N PRO A 162 19.79 10.68 17.87
CA PRO A 162 20.40 11.94 18.29
C PRO A 162 20.08 13.12 17.36
#